data_AF-A0A965EIJ3-F1
#
_entry.id   AF-A0A965EIJ3-F1
#
_cell.length_a   1.000
_cell.length_b   1.000
_cell.length_c   1.000
_cell.angle_alpha   90.00
_cell.angle_beta   90.00
_cell.angle_gamma   90.00
#
_symmetry.space_group_name_H-M   'P 1'
#
loop_
_entity.id
_entity.type
_entity.pdbx_description
1 polymer ?
#
loop_
_entity_poly.entity_id
_entity_poly.type
_entity_poly.pdbx_seq_one_letter_code
_entity_poly.pdbx_strand_id
1 'polypeptide(L)'
;MAVIISWFVVIAMLVENVVIIIQAARGEISHYNISSALNGMLFGLMGVFIGINTVINAFTLILFLIKSQVSISGYQLLAWRAGLLLFLIGSISGGLMIANMGHTFGAADGGPGIPFTNWSTQAGDMRVAHFFTLHGLQLIPLFAYTMADTKNNKALRVLLFSIGYAVICMLMHYVALQGQPLLRF
;
A
#
# COMPACT_ATOMS: atom_id res chain seq x y z
N MET A 1 3.11 23.16 7.74
CA MET A 1 3.60 21.75 7.66
C MET A 1 2.66 20.87 6.85
N ALA A 2 1.38 20.72 7.21
CA ALA A 2 0.43 19.85 6.50
C ALA A 2 0.35 20.13 4.98
N VAL A 3 0.21 21.40 4.57
CA VAL A 3 0.17 21.80 3.14
C VAL A 3 1.40 21.32 2.36
N ILE A 4 2.59 21.43 2.97
CA ILE A 4 3.84 21.01 2.35
C ILE A 4 3.86 19.50 2.14
N ILE A 5 3.51 18.74 3.19
CA ILE A 5 3.38 17.26 3.12
C ILE A 5 2.41 16.87 2.01
N SER A 6 1.23 17.49 1.95
CA SER A 6 0.22 17.20 0.93
C SER A 6 0.74 17.44 -0.48
N TRP A 7 1.42 18.56 -0.75
CA TRP A 7 1.98 18.83 -2.07
C TRP A 7 3.06 17.84 -2.48
N PHE A 8 3.91 17.40 -1.56
CA PHE A 8 4.88 16.35 -1.88
C PHE A 8 4.22 15.03 -2.26
N VAL A 9 3.19 14.60 -1.51
CA VAL A 9 2.43 13.39 -1.85
C VAL A 9 1.78 13.54 -3.22
N VAL A 10 1.14 14.68 -3.50
CA VAL A 10 0.51 14.98 -4.79
C VAL A 10 1.53 14.89 -5.93
N ILE A 11 2.68 15.54 -5.79
CA ILE A 11 3.73 15.52 -6.82
C ILE A 11 4.25 14.10 -7.03
N ALA A 12 4.56 13.36 -5.95
CA ALA A 12 5.04 11.99 -6.07
C ALA A 12 4.04 11.09 -6.80
N MET A 13 2.77 11.13 -6.41
CA MET A 13 1.72 10.34 -7.09
C MET A 13 1.47 10.81 -8.53
N LEU A 14 1.61 12.10 -8.83
CA LEU A 14 1.47 12.60 -10.19
C LEU A 14 2.57 12.05 -11.10
N VAL A 15 3.83 12.05 -10.64
CA VAL A 15 4.95 11.48 -11.42
C VAL A 15 4.70 10.00 -11.71
N GLU A 16 4.31 9.22 -10.69
CA GLU A 16 3.95 7.80 -10.85
C GLU A 16 2.91 7.59 -11.96
N ASN A 17 1.78 8.30 -11.86
CA ASN A 17 0.67 8.11 -12.79
C ASN A 17 1.05 8.54 -14.21
N VAL A 18 1.80 9.63 -14.37
CA VAL A 18 2.27 10.07 -15.69
C VAL A 18 3.17 9.01 -16.32
N VAL A 19 4.13 8.46 -15.57
CA VAL A 19 5.03 7.41 -16.08
C VAL A 19 4.23 6.15 -16.44
N ILE A 20 3.30 5.71 -15.59
CA ILE A 20 2.43 4.55 -15.84
C ILE A 20 1.62 4.74 -17.13
N ILE A 21 1.01 5.90 -17.32
CA ILE A 21 0.21 6.22 -18.52
C ILE A 21 1.09 6.23 -19.77
N ILE A 22 2.28 6.82 -19.70
CA ILE A 22 3.23 6.84 -20.84
C ILE A 22 3.69 5.41 -21.19
N GLN A 23 4.03 4.58 -20.21
CA GLN A 23 4.43 3.19 -20.44
C GLN A 23 3.27 2.39 -21.05
N ALA A 24 2.05 2.56 -20.56
CA ALA A 24 0.86 1.93 -21.12
C ALA A 24 0.62 2.35 -22.58
N ALA A 25 0.77 3.65 -22.90
CA ALA A 25 0.65 4.16 -24.27
C ALA A 25 1.72 3.61 -25.21
N ARG A 26 2.89 3.22 -24.68
CA ARG A 26 3.97 2.55 -25.42
C ARG A 26 3.78 1.03 -25.54
N GLY A 27 2.76 0.44 -24.90
CA GLY A 27 2.60 -1.00 -24.81
C GLY A 27 3.66 -1.69 -23.94
N GLU A 28 4.24 -0.96 -23.01
CA GLU A 28 5.34 -1.40 -22.14
C GLU A 28 4.88 -1.53 -20.70
N ILE A 29 5.49 -2.47 -19.97
CA ILE A 29 5.27 -2.60 -18.52
C ILE A 29 5.98 -1.43 -17.81
N SER A 30 5.34 -0.82 -16.82
CA SER A 30 5.91 0.29 -16.04
C SER A 30 6.80 -0.17 -14.89
N HIS A 31 6.42 -1.24 -14.20
CA HIS A 31 7.14 -1.75 -13.03
C HIS A 31 8.07 -2.90 -13.41
N TYR A 32 9.25 -2.95 -12.79
CA TYR A 32 10.25 -4.02 -12.97
C TYR A 32 10.81 -4.13 -14.41
N ASN A 33 10.53 -3.15 -15.27
CA ASN A 33 10.95 -3.17 -16.67
C ASN A 33 12.30 -2.46 -16.84
N ILE A 34 13.36 -3.26 -17.05
CA ILE A 34 14.72 -2.79 -17.31
C ILE A 34 15.23 -3.22 -18.69
N SER A 35 14.33 -3.52 -19.63
CA SER A 35 14.68 -4.04 -20.97
C SER A 35 15.44 -3.04 -21.84
N SER A 36 15.37 -1.75 -21.52
CA SER A 36 16.08 -0.67 -22.20
C SER A 36 16.49 0.43 -21.22
N ALA A 37 17.44 1.28 -21.62
CA ALA A 37 17.89 2.41 -20.79
C ALA A 37 16.73 3.36 -20.41
N LEU A 38 15.80 3.60 -21.33
CA LEU A 38 14.63 4.44 -21.06
C LEU A 38 13.68 3.77 -20.05
N ASN A 39 13.37 2.49 -20.21
CA ASN A 39 12.48 1.78 -19.29
C ASN A 39 13.07 1.71 -17.88
N GLY A 40 14.37 1.41 -17.77
CA GLY A 40 15.07 1.41 -16.48
C GLY A 40 15.11 2.79 -15.82
N MET A 41 15.28 3.87 -16.60
CA MET A 41 15.22 5.24 -16.09
C MET A 41 13.83 5.60 -15.56
N LEU A 42 12.77 5.25 -16.30
CA LEU A 42 11.38 5.50 -15.89
C LEU A 42 11.00 4.71 -14.65
N PHE A 43 11.36 3.42 -14.60
CA PHE A 43 11.15 2.60 -13.40
C PHE A 43 11.95 3.13 -12.19
N GLY A 44 13.20 3.55 -12.40
CA GLY A 44 14.02 4.15 -11.36
C GLY A 44 13.45 5.49 -10.85
N LEU A 45 12.96 6.35 -11.76
CA LEU A 45 12.28 7.59 -11.42
C LEU A 45 11.08 7.33 -10.51
N MET A 46 10.26 6.33 -10.85
CA MET A 46 9.12 5.94 -10.04
C MET A 46 9.57 5.49 -8.63
N GLY A 47 10.55 4.59 -8.57
CA GLY A 47 11.12 4.10 -7.32
C GLY A 47 11.61 5.22 -6.39
N VAL A 48 12.23 6.27 -6.93
CA VAL A 48 12.67 7.45 -6.15
C VAL A 48 11.47 8.18 -5.55
N PHE A 49 10.45 8.49 -6.34
CA PHE A 49 9.28 9.25 -5.85
C PHE A 49 8.45 8.45 -4.85
N ILE A 50 8.28 7.14 -5.05
CA ILE A 50 7.65 6.26 -4.06
C ILE A 50 8.48 6.15 -2.79
N GLY A 51 9.82 6.09 -2.90
CA GLY A 51 10.72 6.11 -1.74
C GLY A 51 10.56 7.38 -0.91
N ILE A 52 10.56 8.54 -1.57
CA ILE A 52 10.30 9.84 -0.93
C ILE A 52 8.91 9.86 -0.28
N ASN A 53 7.87 9.43 -0.99
CA ASN A 53 6.51 9.37 -0.48
C ASN A 53 6.41 8.48 0.77
N THR A 54 7.11 7.35 0.79
CA THR A 54 7.17 6.43 1.94
C THR A 54 7.81 7.11 3.15
N VAL A 55 8.93 7.82 2.97
CA VAL A 55 9.60 8.58 4.05
C VAL A 55 8.70 9.69 4.59
N ILE A 56 7.99 10.41 3.72
CA ILE A 56 7.06 11.47 4.11
C ILE A 56 5.88 10.91 4.92
N ASN A 57 5.34 9.75 4.53
CA ASN A 57 4.29 9.09 5.30
C ASN A 57 4.80 8.53 6.63
N ALA A 58 6.05 8.07 6.72
CA ALA A 58 6.69 7.70 7.97
C ALA A 58 6.84 8.91 8.91
N PHE A 59 7.28 10.05 8.37
CA PHE A 59 7.31 11.30 9.12
C PHE A 59 5.91 11.75 9.56
N THR A 60 4.90 11.58 8.71
CA THR A 60 3.50 11.87 9.04
C THR A 60 3.01 11.00 10.20
N LEU A 61 3.35 9.71 10.23
CA LEU A 61 3.06 8.85 11.38
C LEU A 61 3.71 9.39 12.67
N ILE A 62 4.98 9.83 12.61
CA ILE A 62 5.66 10.45 13.76
C ILE A 62 4.88 11.67 14.28
N LEU A 63 4.42 12.55 13.37
CA LEU A 63 3.58 13.69 13.76
C LEU A 63 2.28 13.24 14.43
N PHE A 64 1.62 12.20 13.92
CA PHE A 64 0.40 11.66 14.52
C PHE A 64 0.65 10.99 15.88
N LEU A 65 1.87 10.52 16.17
CA LEU A 65 2.25 10.02 17.50
C LEU A 65 2.44 11.15 18.52
N ILE A 66 2.86 12.34 18.08
CA ILE A 66 3.06 13.51 18.94
C ILE A 66 1.74 14.27 19.10
N LYS A 67 1.09 14.13 20.27
CA LYS A 67 -0.25 14.71 20.53
C LYS A 67 -0.35 16.22 20.25
N SER A 68 0.71 17.00 20.50
CA SER A 68 0.70 18.45 20.26
C SER A 68 0.71 18.84 18.77
N GLN A 69 1.01 17.90 17.87
CA GLN A 69 1.06 18.15 16.42
C GLN A 69 -0.28 17.86 15.72
N VAL A 70 -1.28 17.33 16.44
CA VAL A 70 -2.58 16.95 15.87
C VAL A 70 -3.75 17.42 16.74
N SER A 71 -4.83 17.85 16.10
CA SER A 71 -6.06 18.30 16.77
C SER A 71 -7.06 17.15 17.03
N ILE A 72 -6.94 16.05 16.28
CA ILE A 72 -7.78 14.86 16.44
C ILE A 72 -7.39 14.09 17.71
N SER A 73 -8.37 13.41 18.33
CA SER A 73 -8.16 12.68 19.58
C SER A 73 -8.97 11.39 19.66
N GLY A 74 -8.73 10.60 20.71
CA GLY A 74 -9.49 9.38 21.00
C GLY A 74 -9.42 8.34 19.88
N TYR A 75 -10.58 7.76 19.55
CA TYR A 75 -10.70 6.65 18.60
C TYR A 75 -10.33 7.03 17.15
N GLN A 76 -10.50 8.29 16.75
CA GLN A 76 -10.10 8.78 15.43
C GLN A 76 -8.58 8.86 15.30
N LEU A 77 -7.90 9.36 16.34
CA LEU A 77 -6.44 9.39 16.37
C LEU A 77 -5.85 7.97 16.36
N LEU A 78 -6.45 7.03 17.09
CA LEU A 78 -6.09 5.61 17.01
C LEU A 78 -6.23 5.08 15.58
N ALA A 79 -7.35 5.37 14.92
CA ALA A 79 -7.62 4.89 13.56
C ALA A 79 -6.58 5.38 12.55
N TRP A 80 -6.23 6.67 12.58
CA TRP A 80 -5.20 7.23 11.71
C TRP A 80 -3.80 6.66 11.97
N ARG A 81 -3.43 6.47 13.25
CA ARG A 81 -2.14 5.84 13.62
C ARG A 81 -2.06 4.41 13.10
N ALA A 82 -3.11 3.62 13.29
CA ALA A 82 -3.18 2.24 12.81
C ALA A 82 -3.15 2.17 11.27
N GLY A 83 -3.90 3.03 10.59
CA GLY A 83 -3.91 3.11 9.13
C GLY A 83 -2.56 3.50 8.53
N LEU A 84 -1.90 4.53 9.08
CA LEU A 84 -0.55 4.94 8.67
C LEU A 84 0.49 3.86 8.94
N LEU A 85 0.43 3.19 10.09
CA LEU A 85 1.32 2.08 10.41
C LEU A 85 1.16 0.93 9.42
N LEU A 86 -0.07 0.51 9.12
CA LEU A 86 -0.31 -0.54 8.14
C LEU A 86 0.14 -0.13 6.74
N PHE A 87 -0.12 1.11 6.31
CA PHE A 87 0.40 1.61 5.03
C PHE A 87 1.92 1.46 4.91
N LEU A 88 2.67 1.77 5.98
CA LEU A 88 4.13 1.59 5.97
C LEU A 88 4.53 0.11 5.95
N ILE A 89 3.81 -0.76 6.67
CA ILE A 89 4.03 -2.21 6.60
C ILE A 89 3.76 -2.73 5.18
N GLY A 90 2.68 -2.28 4.54
CA GLY A 90 2.35 -2.61 3.15
C GLY A 90 3.41 -2.07 2.18
N SER A 91 4.00 -0.91 2.47
CA SER A 91 5.08 -0.36 1.63
C SER A 91 6.33 -1.24 1.61
N ILE A 92 6.60 -2.01 2.69
CA ILE A 92 7.69 -3.00 2.72
C ILE A 92 7.50 -4.07 1.64
N SER A 93 6.26 -4.53 1.41
CA SER A 93 6.02 -5.53 0.37
C SER A 93 6.19 -5.00 -1.05
N GLY A 94 6.04 -3.68 -1.26
CA GLY A 94 6.48 -3.01 -2.49
C GLY A 94 7.98 -3.17 -2.70
N GLY A 95 8.78 -2.98 -1.66
CA GLY A 95 10.23 -3.21 -1.68
C GLY A 95 10.59 -4.68 -1.96
N LEU A 96 9.84 -5.64 -1.40
CA LEU A 96 10.03 -7.07 -1.69
C LEU A 96 9.78 -7.39 -3.18
N MET A 97 8.74 -6.81 -3.79
CA MET A 97 8.49 -7.03 -5.22
C MET A 97 9.57 -6.39 -6.11
N ILE A 98 10.09 -5.21 -5.73
CA ILE A 98 11.23 -4.58 -6.42
C ILE A 98 12.46 -5.49 -6.35
N ALA A 99 12.78 -6.02 -5.16
CA ALA A 99 13.91 -6.93 -4.98
C ALA A 99 13.75 -8.25 -5.76
N ASN A 100 12.50 -8.71 -5.92
CA ASN A 100 12.15 -9.89 -6.71
C ASN A 100 12.09 -9.61 -8.22
N MET A 101 12.17 -8.33 -8.66
CA MET A 101 11.93 -7.90 -10.03
C MET A 101 10.61 -8.44 -10.61
N GLY A 102 9.58 -8.52 -9.77
CA GLY A 102 8.29 -9.12 -10.11
C GLY A 102 7.38 -9.25 -8.89
N HIS A 103 6.11 -9.53 -9.14
CA HIS A 103 5.10 -9.65 -8.07
C HIS A 103 4.73 -11.10 -7.72
N THR A 104 5.19 -12.05 -8.52
CA THR A 104 4.90 -13.48 -8.35
C THR A 104 5.96 -14.14 -7.48
N PHE A 105 5.52 -14.93 -6.52
CA PHE A 105 6.35 -15.68 -5.59
C PHE A 105 6.08 -17.18 -5.75
N GLY A 106 7.15 -17.98 -5.72
CA GLY A 106 7.06 -19.44 -5.92
C GLY A 106 6.95 -19.91 -7.37
N ALA A 107 6.96 -18.99 -8.35
CA ALA A 107 6.98 -19.28 -9.78
C ALA A 107 7.62 -18.13 -10.57
N ALA A 108 7.78 -18.29 -11.89
CA ALA A 108 8.16 -17.18 -12.77
C ALA A 108 7.06 -16.11 -12.79
N ASP A 109 7.45 -14.84 -12.99
CA ASP A 109 6.51 -13.72 -12.95
C ASP A 109 5.49 -13.75 -14.10
N GLY A 110 4.22 -13.48 -13.77
CA GLY A 110 3.12 -13.45 -14.72
C GLY A 110 2.26 -14.72 -14.71
N GLY A 111 1.74 -15.10 -15.89
CA GLY A 111 0.80 -16.20 -16.06
C GLY A 111 -0.68 -15.79 -15.97
N PRO A 112 -1.60 -16.76 -15.99
CA PRO A 112 -3.03 -16.53 -15.87
C PRO A 112 -3.38 -15.84 -14.55
N GLY A 113 -4.28 -14.87 -14.62
CA GLY A 113 -4.74 -14.14 -13.48
C GLY A 113 -6.25 -13.95 -13.47
N ILE A 114 -6.76 -13.53 -12.30
CA ILE A 114 -8.15 -13.16 -12.11
C ILE A 114 -8.51 -12.03 -13.10
N PRO A 115 -9.70 -12.07 -13.76
CA PRO A 115 -10.14 -10.98 -14.61
C PRO A 115 -10.04 -9.61 -13.92
N PHE A 116 -9.68 -8.57 -14.68
CA PHE A 116 -9.46 -7.18 -14.26
C PHE A 116 -8.23 -6.91 -13.38
N THR A 117 -7.96 -7.70 -12.35
CA THR A 117 -6.80 -7.47 -11.47
C THR A 117 -5.53 -8.15 -11.96
N ASN A 118 -5.69 -9.20 -12.77
CA ASN A 118 -4.63 -10.09 -13.23
C ASN A 118 -3.81 -10.70 -12.09
N TRP A 119 -4.38 -10.83 -10.89
CA TRP A 119 -3.70 -11.50 -9.77
C TRP A 119 -3.58 -13.00 -10.05
N SER A 120 -2.40 -13.57 -9.83
CA SER A 120 -2.10 -14.96 -10.20
C SER A 120 -3.10 -15.96 -9.60
N THR A 121 -3.57 -16.89 -10.45
CA THR A 121 -4.38 -18.05 -10.00
C THR A 121 -3.56 -19.32 -9.80
N GLN A 122 -2.25 -19.26 -10.10
CA GLN A 122 -1.35 -20.42 -10.05
C GLN A 122 -0.29 -20.33 -8.96
N ALA A 123 0.16 -19.12 -8.63
CA ALA A 123 1.25 -18.89 -7.69
C ALA A 123 0.93 -17.74 -6.73
N GLY A 124 1.80 -17.48 -5.76
CA GLY A 124 1.65 -16.38 -4.82
C GLY A 124 1.77 -15.04 -5.53
N ASP A 125 0.82 -14.13 -5.28
CA ASP A 125 0.83 -12.79 -5.86
C ASP A 125 0.87 -11.74 -4.75
N MET A 126 2.02 -11.08 -4.61
CA MET A 126 2.24 -10.10 -3.55
C MET A 126 1.40 -8.84 -3.74
N ARG A 127 0.90 -8.54 -4.95
CA ARG A 127 0.04 -7.36 -5.20
C ARG A 127 -1.24 -7.42 -4.40
N VAL A 128 -1.80 -8.62 -4.21
CA VAL A 128 -3.01 -8.82 -3.40
C VAL A 128 -2.77 -8.29 -1.99
N ALA A 129 -1.75 -8.82 -1.32
CA ALA A 129 -1.42 -8.50 0.04
C ALA A 129 -1.00 -7.02 0.17
N HIS A 130 -0.17 -6.55 -0.75
CA HIS A 130 0.26 -5.15 -0.84
C HIS A 130 -0.93 -4.19 -0.93
N PHE A 131 -1.86 -4.44 -1.87
CA PHE A 131 -3.05 -3.61 -2.09
C PHE A 131 -3.87 -3.44 -0.81
N PHE A 132 -4.28 -4.55 -0.18
CA PHE A 132 -5.10 -4.47 1.03
C PHE A 132 -4.32 -3.78 2.16
N THR A 133 -3.07 -4.14 2.41
CA THR A 133 -2.31 -3.52 3.50
C THR A 133 -2.12 -2.01 3.31
N LEU A 134 -1.85 -1.53 2.09
CA LEU A 134 -1.81 -0.10 1.80
C LEU A 134 -3.15 0.58 2.06
N HIS A 135 -4.26 -0.07 1.68
CA HIS A 135 -5.60 0.48 1.86
C HIS A 135 -6.09 0.53 3.32
N GLY A 136 -5.32 -0.01 4.27
CA GLY A 136 -5.53 0.21 5.69
C GLY A 136 -5.57 1.71 6.07
N LEU A 137 -4.82 2.57 5.35
CA LEU A 137 -4.83 4.01 5.55
C LEU A 137 -6.20 4.65 5.29
N GLN A 138 -7.00 4.09 4.38
CA GLN A 138 -8.34 4.58 4.06
C GLN A 138 -9.40 3.85 4.89
N LEU A 139 -9.33 2.52 4.95
CA LEU A 139 -10.41 1.69 5.50
C LEU A 139 -10.53 1.83 7.02
N ILE A 140 -9.43 1.92 7.77
CA ILE A 140 -9.48 2.03 9.23
C ILE A 140 -10.04 3.39 9.68
N PRO A 141 -9.57 4.54 9.17
CA PRO A 141 -10.21 5.82 9.44
C PRO A 141 -11.67 5.85 9.00
N LEU A 142 -12.00 5.35 7.80
CA LEU A 142 -13.39 5.32 7.32
C LEU A 142 -14.31 4.51 8.25
N PHE A 143 -13.83 3.37 8.75
CA PHE A 143 -14.55 2.59 9.76
C PHE A 143 -14.79 3.41 11.04
N ALA A 144 -13.81 4.17 11.51
CA ALA A 144 -13.96 5.03 12.69
C ALA A 144 -14.95 6.18 12.47
N TYR A 145 -14.93 6.84 11.30
CA TYR A 145 -15.79 7.99 11.01
C TYR A 145 -17.26 7.63 10.72
N THR A 146 -17.53 6.39 10.30
CA THR A 146 -18.91 5.90 10.08
C THR A 146 -19.61 5.43 11.38
N MET A 147 -18.93 5.53 12.53
CA MET A 147 -19.51 5.16 13.83
C MET A 147 -20.45 6.25 14.37
N ALA A 148 -21.75 5.96 14.43
CA ALA A 148 -22.74 6.79 15.12
C ALA A 148 -22.33 7.19 16.56
N ASP A 149 -22.70 8.40 16.97
CA ASP A 149 -22.34 8.99 18.27
C ASP A 149 -22.92 8.29 19.49
N THR A 150 -23.95 7.49 19.30
CA THR A 150 -24.61 6.70 20.35
C THR A 150 -23.85 5.42 20.75
N LYS A 151 -22.77 5.07 20.04
CA LYS A 151 -22.04 3.81 20.26
C LYS A 151 -21.03 3.96 21.41
N ASN A 152 -21.27 3.26 22.53
CA ASN A 152 -20.26 3.07 23.58
C ASN A 152 -19.04 2.28 23.04
N ASN A 153 -17.88 2.46 23.66
CA ASN A 153 -16.63 1.73 23.38
C ASN A 153 -16.03 1.92 21.97
N LYS A 154 -16.16 3.11 21.37
CA LYS A 154 -15.62 3.40 20.01
C LYS A 154 -14.13 3.04 19.86
N ALA A 155 -13.30 3.38 20.84
CA ALA A 155 -11.87 3.09 20.79
C ALA A 155 -11.56 1.59 20.74
N LEU A 156 -12.22 0.78 21.57
CA LEU A 156 -12.06 -0.68 21.57
C LEU A 156 -12.49 -1.28 20.22
N ARG A 157 -13.59 -0.81 19.64
CA ARG A 157 -14.07 -1.29 18.33
C ARG A 157 -13.11 -0.96 17.21
N VAL A 158 -12.57 0.26 17.17
CA VAL A 158 -11.53 0.65 16.21
C VAL A 158 -10.28 -0.20 16.40
N LEU A 159 -9.86 -0.44 17.64
CA LEU A 159 -8.72 -1.32 17.94
C LEU A 159 -8.93 -2.73 17.40
N LEU A 160 -10.06 -3.36 17.73
CA LEU A 160 -10.39 -4.72 17.28
C LEU A 160 -10.48 -4.82 15.75
N PHE A 161 -11.11 -3.83 15.11
CA PHE A 161 -11.16 -3.76 13.65
C PHE A 161 -9.76 -3.64 13.06
N SER A 162 -8.91 -2.77 13.62
CA SER A 162 -7.54 -2.54 13.13
C SER A 162 -6.68 -3.79 13.28
N ILE A 163 -6.77 -4.50 14.41
CA ILE A 163 -6.07 -5.77 14.65
C ILE A 163 -6.58 -6.86 13.70
N GLY A 164 -7.90 -7.04 13.58
CA GLY A 164 -8.47 -8.03 12.67
C GLY A 164 -8.07 -7.78 11.22
N TYR A 165 -8.12 -6.52 10.78
CA TYR A 165 -7.67 -6.11 9.45
C TYR A 165 -6.17 -6.38 9.23
N ALA A 166 -5.33 -6.02 10.22
CA ALA A 166 -3.90 -6.29 10.18
C ALA A 166 -3.60 -7.79 10.09
N VAL A 167 -4.29 -8.64 10.86
CA VAL A 167 -4.12 -10.09 10.83
C VAL A 167 -4.46 -10.65 9.45
N ILE A 168 -5.59 -10.25 8.86
CA ILE A 168 -5.97 -10.68 7.50
C ILE A 168 -4.89 -10.27 6.49
N CYS A 169 -4.42 -9.03 6.57
CA CYS A 169 -3.36 -8.50 5.72
C CYS A 169 -2.05 -9.30 5.86
N MET A 170 -1.64 -9.64 7.08
CA MET A 170 -0.42 -10.43 7.32
C MET A 170 -0.58 -11.88 6.85
N LEU A 171 -1.76 -12.47 6.99
CA LEU A 171 -2.06 -13.79 6.43
C LEU A 171 -1.97 -13.79 4.90
N MET A 172 -2.47 -12.74 4.23
CA MET A 172 -2.32 -12.59 2.78
C MET A 172 -0.84 -12.49 2.36
N HIS A 173 -0.02 -11.75 3.13
CA HIS A 173 1.43 -11.68 2.89
C HIS A 173 2.08 -13.06 3.04
N TYR A 174 1.72 -13.78 4.10
CA TYR A 174 2.22 -15.12 4.36
C TYR A 174 1.86 -16.09 3.22
N VAL A 175 0.60 -16.13 2.80
CA VAL A 175 0.13 -16.98 1.69
C VAL A 175 0.88 -16.67 0.39
N ALA A 176 1.04 -15.38 0.05
CA ALA A 176 1.79 -14.97 -1.13
C ALA A 176 3.26 -15.42 -1.05
N LEU A 177 3.93 -15.25 0.09
CA LEU A 177 5.32 -15.69 0.29
C LEU A 177 5.50 -17.21 0.24
N GLN A 178 4.47 -17.99 0.60
CA GLN A 178 4.46 -19.45 0.42
C GLN A 178 4.24 -19.87 -1.05
N GLY A 179 4.10 -18.91 -1.97
CA GLY A 179 3.86 -19.17 -3.38
C GLY A 179 2.47 -19.73 -3.69
N GLN A 180 1.51 -19.52 -2.79
CA GLN A 180 0.14 -19.99 -2.97
C GLN A 180 -0.76 -18.86 -3.50
N PRO A 181 -1.59 -19.12 -4.53
CA PRO A 181 -2.52 -18.13 -5.03
C PRO A 181 -3.63 -17.87 -4.01
N LEU A 182 -4.18 -16.65 -4.01
CA LEU A 182 -5.33 -16.32 -3.15
C LEU A 182 -6.57 -17.13 -3.56
N LEU A 183 -6.81 -17.23 -4.87
CA LEU A 183 -7.90 -18.01 -5.47
C LEU A 183 -7.32 -18.93 -6.54
N ARG A 184 -7.75 -20.19 -6.55
CA ARG A 184 -7.25 -21.21 -7.46
C ARG A 184 -8.37 -21.71 -8.36
N PHE A 185 -8.19 -21.56 -9.67
CA PHE A 185 -9.03 -22.11 -10.72
C PHE A 185 -8.29 -22.04 -12.07
#